data_AF-A0A3D4ZJC1-F1
#
_entry.id   AF-A0A3D4ZJC1-F1
#
_cell.length_a   1.000
_cell.length_b   1.000
_cell.length_c   1.000
_cell.angle_alpha   90.00
_cell.angle_beta   90.00
_cell.angle_gamma   90.00
#
_symmetry.space_group_name_H-M   'P 1'
#
loop_
_entity.id
_entity.type
_entity.pdbx_description
1 polymer ?
#
loop_
_entity_poly.entity_id
_entity_poly.type
_entity_poly.pdbx_seq_one_letter_code
_entity_poly.pdbx_strand_id
1 'polypeptide(L)'
;CDFNDPVHPARIFSEQAGFRDVFTTLGLCAPVTFPCPYLSSEGFLVEAIDKIMTRGNIKPVLASSPQYTIPGEVLSDHWPVAAILDVGC
;
A
#
# COMPACT_ATOMS: atom_id res chain seq x y z
N CYS A 1 -5.74 -0.91 -2.77
CA CYS A 1 -5.93 -1.11 -4.22
C CYS A 1 -4.68 -0.65 -4.93
N ASP A 2 -4.46 -1.21 -6.11
CA ASP A 2 -3.38 -0.80 -6.99
C ASP A 2 -3.75 0.52 -7.69
N PHE A 3 -2.92 1.54 -7.49
CA PHE A 3 -3.07 2.86 -8.09
C PHE A 3 -2.26 3.02 -9.38
N ASN A 4 -1.38 2.07 -9.73
CA ASN A 4 -0.47 2.12 -10.88
C ASN A 4 0.43 3.38 -10.96
N ASP A 5 0.42 4.20 -9.91
CA ASP A 5 1.27 5.38 -9.75
C ASP A 5 1.41 5.67 -8.24
N PRO A 6 2.63 5.88 -7.73
CA PRO A 6 2.88 5.99 -6.30
C PRO A 6 2.38 7.31 -5.69
N VAL A 7 2.08 8.33 -6.49
CA VAL A 7 1.81 9.70 -6.02
C VAL A 7 0.50 10.25 -6.56
N HIS A 8 0.25 10.19 -7.86
CA HIS A 8 -0.77 11.00 -8.53
C HIS A 8 -2.19 10.72 -8.02
N PRO A 9 -2.69 9.46 -7.97
CA PRO A 9 -4.03 9.21 -7.48
C PRO A 9 -4.15 9.50 -5.98
N ALA A 10 -3.15 9.11 -5.18
CA ALA A 10 -3.14 9.34 -3.74
C ALA A 10 -3.17 10.83 -3.38
N ARG A 11 -2.45 11.66 -4.14
CA ARG A 11 -2.44 13.12 -3.99
C ARG A 11 -3.83 13.71 -4.27
N ILE A 12 -4.48 13.29 -5.35
CA ILE A 12 -5.85 13.73 -5.68
C ILE A 12 -6.82 13.36 -4.56
N PHE A 13 -6.81 12.11 -4.10
CA PHE A 13 -7.68 11.66 -3.00
C PHE A 13 -7.41 12.43 -1.70
N SER A 14 -6.16 12.76 -1.41
CA SER A 14 -5.79 13.56 -0.26
C SER A 14 -6.26 15.00 -0.35
N GLU A 15 -5.95 15.68 -1.45
CA GLU A 15 -6.24 17.11 -1.61
C GLU A 15 -7.73 17.39 -1.84
N GLN A 16 -8.44 16.52 -2.57
CA GLN A 16 -9.81 16.80 -3.02
C GLN A 16 -10.88 16.08 -2.19
N ALA A 17 -10.55 14.92 -1.60
CA ALA A 17 -11.53 14.08 -0.94
C ALA A 17 -11.22 13.84 0.55
N GLY A 18 -10.11 14.36 1.07
CA GLY A 18 -9.73 14.30 2.49
C GLY A 18 -9.29 12.91 2.95
N PHE A 19 -8.89 12.04 2.02
CA PHE A 19 -8.34 10.73 2.36
C PHE A 19 -6.87 10.84 2.75
N ARG A 20 -6.38 9.92 3.58
CA ARG A 20 -4.97 9.80 3.91
C ARG A 20 -4.53 8.36 3.79
N ASP A 21 -3.32 8.18 3.28
CA ASP A 21 -2.66 6.89 3.23
C ASP A 21 -2.39 6.37 4.67
N VAL A 22 -2.58 5.07 4.88
CA VAL A 22 -2.44 4.44 6.21
C VAL A 22 -1.02 4.53 6.75
N PHE A 23 0.00 4.39 5.90
CA PHE A 23 1.40 4.51 6.34
C PHE A 23 1.71 5.95 6.71
N THR A 24 1.30 6.91 5.87
CA THR A 24 1.44 8.35 6.14
C THR A 24 0.77 8.75 7.45
N THR A 25 -0.43 8.24 7.73
CA THR A 25 -1.17 8.51 8.98
C THR A 25 -0.44 7.96 10.21
N LEU A 26 0.24 6.83 10.06
CA LEU A 26 1.07 6.21 11.09
C LEU A 26 2.47 6.82 11.21
N GLY A 27 2.83 7.80 10.36
CA GLY A 27 4.19 8.36 10.31
C GLY A 27 5.24 7.39 9.75
N LEU A 28 4.82 6.42 8.95
CA LEU A 28 5.65 5.41 8.31
C LEU A 28 5.88 5.71 6.83
N CYS A 29 7.02 5.28 6.30
CA CYS A 29 7.23 5.24 4.86
C CYS A 29 6.37 4.13 4.24
N ALA A 30 5.72 4.42 3.11
CA ALA A 30 5.04 3.40 2.34
C ALA A 30 6.06 2.38 1.80
N PRO A 31 5.83 1.07 1.96
CA PRO A 31 6.73 0.03 1.47
C PRO A 31 6.65 -0.08 -0.05
N VAL A 32 7.70 -0.65 -0.65
CA VAL A 32 7.67 -1.08 -2.05
C VAL A 32 6.67 -2.24 -2.18
N THR A 33 5.69 -2.08 -3.04
CA THR A 33 4.67 -3.09 -3.32
C THR A 33 4.84 -3.69 -4.71
N PHE A 34 5.57 -3.03 -5.60
CA PHE A 34 5.94 -3.54 -6.92
C PHE A 34 7.38 -3.16 -7.27
N PRO A 35 8.14 -4.00 -8.01
CA PRO A 35 7.83 -5.38 -8.31
C PRO A 35 8.14 -6.32 -7.14
N CYS A 36 7.42 -7.44 -7.09
CA CYS A 36 7.89 -8.66 -6.47
C CYS A 36 9.02 -9.23 -7.36
N PRO A 37 10.27 -9.31 -6.86
CA PRO A 37 11.44 -9.62 -7.69
C PRO A 37 11.41 -10.99 -8.37
N TYR A 38 10.51 -11.88 -7.93
CA TYR A 38 10.41 -13.25 -8.42
C TYR A 38 9.50 -13.41 -9.64
N LEU A 39 8.58 -12.47 -9.89
CA LEU A 39 7.57 -12.58 -10.96
C LEU A 39 7.57 -11.44 -11.97
N SER A 40 8.28 -10.34 -11.71
CA SER A 40 8.38 -9.24 -12.67
C SER A 40 9.82 -9.04 -13.13
N SER A 41 9.98 -8.84 -14.45
CA SER A 41 11.23 -8.41 -15.07
C SER A 41 11.47 -6.90 -14.91
N GLU A 42 10.51 -6.16 -14.36
CA GLU A 42 10.53 -4.71 -14.22
C GLU A 42 11.20 -4.27 -12.91
N GLY A 43 12.32 -4.92 -12.56
CA GLY A 43 13.12 -4.64 -11.35
C GLY A 43 13.57 -3.18 -11.19
N PHE A 44 13.44 -2.36 -12.23
CA PHE A 44 13.75 -0.93 -12.22
C PHE A 44 12.59 -0.06 -11.67
N LEU A 45 11.37 -0.59 -11.58
CA LEU A 45 10.17 0.11 -11.11
C LEU A 45 9.89 -0.18 -9.63
N VAL A 46 10.80 0.24 -8.75
CA VAL A 46 10.66 0.04 -7.30
C VAL A 46 9.66 1.04 -6.71
N GLU A 47 8.38 0.66 -6.67
CA GLU A 47 7.26 1.57 -6.44
C GLU A 47 6.28 1.11 -5.33
N ALA A 48 5.65 2.09 -4.70
CA ALA A 48 4.62 1.92 -3.67
C ALA A 48 3.23 2.24 -4.25
N ILE A 49 2.75 1.39 -5.16
CA ILE A 49 1.53 1.62 -5.95
C ILE A 49 0.27 0.99 -5.32
N ASP A 50 0.43 0.01 -4.44
CA ASP A 50 -0.68 -0.54 -3.68
C ASP A 50 -0.90 0.29 -2.42
N LYS A 51 -2.11 0.83 -2.25
CA LYS A 51 -2.42 1.73 -1.14
C LYS A 51 -3.71 1.36 -0.43
N ILE A 52 -3.76 1.66 0.87
CA ILE A 52 -5.00 1.72 1.65
C ILE A 52 -5.14 3.16 2.12
N MET A 53 -6.26 3.79 1.76
CA MET A 53 -6.56 5.18 2.10
C MET A 53 -7.75 5.21 3.05
N THR A 54 -7.67 5.98 4.13
CA THR A 54 -8.77 6.16 5.10
C THR A 54 -9.22 7.61 5.16
N ARG A 55 -10.43 7.85 5.65
CA ARG A 55 -11.00 9.18 5.86
C ARG A 55 -11.92 9.17 7.08
N GLY A 56 -12.05 10.32 7.74
CA GLY A 56 -12.95 10.49 8.88
C GLY A 56 -12.41 9.81 10.12
N ASN A 57 -13.28 9.15 10.89
CA ASN A 57 -12.95 8.57 12.19
C ASN A 57 -12.28 7.18 12.12
N ILE A 58 -11.90 6.72 10.92
CA ILE A 58 -11.19 5.45 10.76
C ILE A 58 -9.70 5.67 11.02
N LYS A 59 -9.22 5.12 12.13
CA LYS A 59 -7.84 5.28 12.58
C LYS A 59 -7.02 4.01 12.28
N PRO A 60 -5.96 4.08 11.46
CA PRO A 60 -5.03 2.97 11.35
C PRO A 60 -4.27 2.78 12.67
N VAL A 61 -4.18 1.53 13.11
CA VAL A 61 -3.43 1.11 14.31
C VAL A 61 -2.11 0.45 13.91
N LEU A 62 -2.14 -0.27 12.79
CA LEU A 62 -0.98 -0.96 12.22
C LEU A 62 -1.12 -1.00 10.70
N ALA A 63 -0.01 -0.90 9.99
CA ALA A 63 0.07 -1.16 8.55
C ALA A 63 1.36 -1.90 8.22
N SER A 64 1.31 -2.80 7.25
CA SER A 64 2.46 -3.58 6.79
C SER A 64 2.27 -4.01 5.33
N SER A 65 3.38 -4.39 4.67
CA SER A 65 3.35 -5.10 3.40
C SER A 65 4.01 -6.47 3.56
N PRO A 66 3.26 -7.51 3.93
CA PRO A 66 3.83 -8.83 4.17
C PRO A 66 4.25 -9.49 2.86
N GLN A 67 5.45 -10.07 2.86
CA GLN A 67 5.99 -10.80 1.72
C GLN A 67 5.70 -12.28 1.88
N TYR A 68 4.54 -12.72 1.39
CA TYR A 68 4.14 -14.12 1.42
C TYR A 68 4.76 -14.90 0.25
N THR A 69 5.31 -16.07 0.57
CA THR A 69 5.85 -17.01 -0.41
C THR A 69 5.15 -18.36 -0.25
N ILE A 70 5.03 -19.10 -1.34
CA ILE A 70 4.65 -20.51 -1.34
C ILE A 70 5.87 -21.35 -1.76
N PRO A 71 5.89 -22.67 -1.55
CA PRO A 71 7.05 -23.48 -1.92
C PRO A 71 7.43 -23.30 -3.41
N GLY A 72 8.58 -22.67 -3.65
CA GLY A 72 9.15 -22.45 -4.99
C GLY A 72 8.56 -21.27 -5.77
N GLU A 73 7.55 -20.57 -5.26
CA GLU A 73 6.85 -19.52 -6.00
C GLU A 73 6.36 -18.37 -5.07
N VAL A 74 5.84 -17.33 -5.70
CA VAL A 74 5.11 -16.23 -5.04
C VAL A 74 3.74 -16.12 -5.70
N LEU A 75 2.79 -15.49 -5.01
CA LEU A 75 1.39 -15.46 -5.43
C LEU A 75 1.05 -14.32 -6.39
N SER A 76 1.91 -13.31 -6.49
CA SER A 76 1.68 -12.09 -7.26
C SER A 76 3.02 -11.38 -7.54
N ASP A 77 3.06 -10.63 -8.64
CA ASP A 77 4.10 -9.64 -8.93
C ASP A 77 3.98 -8.39 -8.04
N HIS A 78 2.96 -8.32 -7.18
CA HIS A 78 2.79 -7.30 -6.14
C HIS A 78 2.87 -7.89 -4.72
N TRP A 79 3.45 -7.13 -3.79
CA TRP A 79 3.33 -7.37 -2.35
C TRP A 79 2.05 -6.70 -1.81
N PRO A 80 1.21 -7.44 -1.06
CA PRO A 80 -0.05 -6.91 -0.56
C PRO A 80 0.20 -5.85 0.52
N VAL A 81 -0.69 -4.84 0.59
CA VAL A 81 -0.78 -3.95 1.76
C VAL A 81 -1.87 -4.45 2.70
N ALA A 82 -1.53 -4.56 3.98
CA ALA A 82 -2.44 -4.93 5.05
C ALA A 82 -2.45 -3.86 6.14
N ALA A 83 -3.63 -3.53 6.66
CA ALA A 83 -3.80 -2.58 7.75
C ALA A 83 -4.81 -3.08 8.79
N ILE A 84 -4.53 -2.80 10.06
CA ILE A 84 -5.49 -2.94 11.16
C ILE A 84 -6.08 -1.56 11.43
N LEU A 85 -7.40 -1.47 11.35
CA LEU A 85 -8.14 -0.22 11.48
C LEU A 85 -9.01 -0.28 12.74
N ASP A 86 -8.92 0.76 13.56
CA ASP A 86 -9.92 1.09 14.55
C ASP A 86 -10.99 1.94 13.86
N VAL A 87 -12.20 1.41 13.77
CA VAL A 87 -13.31 2.06 13.07
C VAL A 87 -14.17 2.95 13.98
N GLY A 88 -13.90 2.96 15.28
CA GLY A 88 -14.75 3.64 16.27
C GLY A 88 -16.17 3.06 16.34
N CYS A 89 -16.81 3.20 17.50
CA CYS A 89 -18.25 3.03 17.65
C CYS A 89 -18.92 4.40 17.67
#